data_AF-A0A842AJT7-F1
#
_entry.id   AF-A0A842AJT7-F1
#
_cell.length_a   1.000
_cell.length_b   1.000
_cell.length_c   1.000
_cell.angle_alpha   90.00
_cell.angle_beta   90.00
_cell.angle_gamma   90.00
#
_symmetry.space_group_name_H-M   'P 1'
#
loop_
_entity.id
_entity.type
_entity.pdbx_description
1 polymer ?
#
loop_
_entity_poly.entity_id
_entity_poly.type
_entity_poly.pdbx_seq_one_letter_code
_entity_poly.pdbx_strand_id
1 'polypeptide(L)'
;MASRNVANIYVNPVKDNFALTEGAVTLAIENKNAFGVESKIKVEKFNDAKGVWETSCALQASEGGLSPKSKIQEGLRNSYFFKKGAGKYRVYYEFYKISPVQFAIKLGALTTSVFNIK
;
A
#
# COMPACT_ATOMS: atom_id res chain seq x y z
N MET A 1 12.84 -9.74 2.26
CA MET A 1 11.99 -8.86 1.42
C MET A 1 12.75 -7.58 1.11
N ALA A 2 12.84 -7.18 -0.16
CA ALA A 2 13.49 -5.92 -0.53
C ALA A 2 12.58 -4.75 -0.15
N SER A 3 13.10 -3.83 0.65
CA SER A 3 12.35 -2.64 1.05
C SER A 3 12.13 -1.72 -0.14
N ARG A 4 10.88 -1.34 -0.44
CA ARG A 4 10.57 -0.34 -1.48
C ARG A 4 10.44 1.02 -0.85
N ASN A 5 11.05 2.04 -1.45
CA ASN A 5 10.96 3.41 -0.97
C ASN A 5 10.69 4.42 -2.08
N VAL A 6 10.10 5.54 -1.69
CA VAL A 6 9.96 6.75 -2.53
C VAL A 6 9.99 7.96 -1.61
N ALA A 7 10.77 8.99 -1.96
CA ALA A 7 10.84 10.23 -1.19
C ALA A 7 10.99 10.02 0.34
N ASN A 8 11.88 9.11 0.76
CA ASN A 8 12.11 8.72 2.17
C ASN A 8 10.92 8.07 2.90
N ILE A 9 9.96 7.54 2.15
CA ILE A 9 8.84 6.74 2.66
C ILE A 9 9.09 5.29 2.24
N TYR A 10 9.00 4.36 3.18
CA TYR A 10 9.26 2.94 2.99
C TYR A 10 7.98 2.17 3.23
N VAL A 11 7.61 1.25 2.32
CA VAL A 11 6.38 0.44 2.44
C VAL A 11 6.69 -0.99 2.06
N ASN A 12 6.35 -1.94 2.94
CA ASN A 12 6.47 -3.37 2.64
C ASN A 12 5.38 -4.20 3.31
N PRO A 13 4.97 -5.32 2.71
CA PRO A 13 4.24 -6.35 3.43
C PRO A 13 5.08 -6.85 4.61
N VAL A 14 4.43 -7.13 5.74
CA VAL A 14 5.15 -7.68 6.90
C VAL A 14 5.60 -9.13 6.69
N LYS A 15 5.03 -9.82 5.69
CA LYS A 15 5.36 -11.18 5.27
C LYS A 15 4.93 -11.44 3.83
N ASP A 16 5.43 -12.54 3.24
CA ASP A 16 5.17 -12.89 1.83
C ASP A 16 3.88 -13.72 1.64
N ASN A 17 3.32 -14.31 2.69
CA ASN A 17 2.14 -15.16 2.63
C ASN A 17 1.18 -14.81 3.78
N PHE A 18 -0.07 -14.52 3.42
CA PHE A 18 -1.17 -14.25 4.33
C PHE A 18 -2.24 -15.31 4.14
N ALA A 19 -2.78 -15.86 5.22
CA ALA A 19 -3.95 -16.73 5.12
C ALA A 19 -5.22 -15.88 4.92
N LEU A 20 -6.16 -16.36 4.12
CA LEU A 20 -7.48 -15.74 3.95
C LEU A 20 -8.18 -15.46 5.29
N THR A 21 -7.97 -16.35 6.26
CA THR A 21 -8.54 -16.28 7.62
C THR A 21 -7.96 -15.17 8.50
N GLU A 22 -6.82 -14.57 8.13
CA GLU A 22 -6.23 -13.46 8.89
C GLU A 22 -7.04 -12.17 8.79
N GLY A 23 -7.98 -12.08 7.86
CA GLY A 23 -8.92 -10.96 7.73
C GLY A 23 -8.32 -9.66 7.17
N ALA A 24 -7.00 -9.49 7.18
CA ALA A 24 -6.30 -8.35 6.59
C ALA A 24 -4.88 -8.70 6.13
N VAL A 25 -4.36 -7.93 5.18
CA VAL A 25 -2.94 -7.89 4.81
C VAL A 25 -2.29 -6.72 5.53
N THR A 26 -1.30 -7.01 6.37
CA THR A 26 -0.58 -5.98 7.11
C THR A 26 0.63 -5.47 6.33
N LEU A 27 0.73 -4.16 6.20
CA LEU A 27 1.84 -3.44 5.58
C LEU A 27 2.57 -2.59 6.63
N ALA A 28 3.89 -2.71 6.69
CA ALA A 28 4.72 -1.80 7.47
C ALA A 28 5.05 -0.57 6.62
N ILE A 29 4.73 0.61 7.14
CA ILE A 29 5.00 1.89 6.49
C ILE A 29 5.84 2.75 7.42
N GLU A 30 6.92 3.33 6.89
CA GLU A 30 7.81 4.24 7.61
C GLU A 30 7.99 5.53 6.83
N ASN A 31 7.63 6.66 7.43
CA ASN A 31 7.90 7.99 6.90
C ASN A 31 9.12 8.58 7.61
N LYS A 32 10.26 8.67 6.93
CA LYS A 32 11.48 9.29 7.50
C LYS A 32 11.56 10.80 7.27
N ASN A 33 10.57 11.41 6.61
CA ASN A 33 10.55 12.85 6.40
C ASN A 33 10.25 13.61 7.71
N ALA A 34 10.65 14.88 7.73
CA ALA A 34 10.32 15.82 8.80
C ALA A 34 8.90 16.41 8.68
N PHE A 35 8.10 15.97 7.69
CA PHE A 35 6.73 16.40 7.44
C PHE A 35 5.79 15.20 7.29
N GLY A 36 4.49 15.44 7.48
CA GLY A 36 3.45 14.42 7.31
C GLY A 36 3.14 14.17 5.84
N VAL A 37 2.68 12.96 5.53
CA VAL A 37 2.35 12.54 4.16
C VAL A 37 1.00 11.86 4.12
N GLU A 38 0.23 12.11 3.07
CA GLU A 38 -0.99 11.38 2.76
C GLU A 38 -0.73 10.36 1.67
N SER A 39 -1.59 9.34 1.58
CA SER A 39 -1.41 8.30 0.58
C SER A 39 -2.71 7.86 -0.09
N LYS A 40 -2.63 7.58 -1.39
CA LYS A 40 -3.69 6.89 -2.15
C LYS A 40 -3.24 5.47 -2.45
N ILE A 41 -4.17 4.53 -2.34
CA ILE A 41 -3.88 3.10 -2.42
C ILE A 41 -4.65 2.48 -3.59
N LYS A 42 -3.95 1.66 -4.38
CA LYS A 42 -4.52 0.77 -5.38
C LYS A 42 -3.96 -0.63 -5.20
N VAL A 43 -4.84 -1.62 -5.08
CA VAL A 43 -4.48 -3.04 -4.96
C VAL A 43 -4.63 -3.71 -6.30
N GLU A 44 -3.61 -4.46 -6.70
CA GLU A 44 -3.60 -5.23 -7.95
C GLU A 44 -3.47 -6.72 -7.65
N LYS A 45 -4.26 -7.52 -8.36
CA LYS A 45 -4.17 -8.99 -8.37
C LYS A 45 -3.52 -9.43 -9.67
N PHE A 46 -2.60 -10.37 -9.61
CA PHE A 46 -2.05 -10.98 -10.81
C PHE A 46 -3.07 -11.95 -11.42
N ASN A 47 -3.32 -11.82 -12.72
CA ASN A 47 -4.12 -12.75 -13.49
C ASN A 47 -3.17 -13.73 -14.20
N ASP A 48 -3.02 -14.95 -13.64
CA ASP A 48 -2.09 -15.94 -14.19
C ASP A 48 -2.46 -16.39 -15.61
N ALA A 49 -3.75 -16.37 -16.00
CA ALA A 49 -4.19 -16.75 -17.35
C ALA A 49 -3.77 -15.72 -18.42
N LYS A 50 -3.73 -14.44 -18.06
CA LYS A 50 -3.34 -13.36 -18.99
C LYS A 50 -1.89 -12.88 -18.79
N GLY A 51 -1.23 -13.28 -17.70
CA GLY A 51 0.11 -12.81 -17.34
C GLY A 51 0.17 -11.32 -16.99
N VAL A 52 -0.95 -10.70 -16.60
CA VAL A 52 -1.03 -9.25 -16.34
C VAL A 52 -1.54 -8.95 -14.92
N TRP A 53 -1.19 -7.77 -14.42
CA TRP A 53 -1.74 -7.24 -13.17
C TRP A 53 -3.06 -6.51 -13.44
N GLU A 54 -4.12 -6.93 -12.77
CA GLU A 54 -5.44 -6.32 -12.89
C GLU A 54 -5.79 -5.60 -11.58
N THR A 55 -6.42 -4.42 -11.69
CA THR A 55 -6.89 -3.70 -10.50
C THR A 55 -7.92 -4.56 -9.76
N SER A 56 -7.70 -4.76 -8.47
CA SER A 56 -8.62 -5.42 -7.55
C SER A 56 -9.48 -4.39 -6.81
N CYS A 57 -8.83 -3.33 -6.31
CA CYS A 57 -9.47 -2.26 -5.57
C CYS A 57 -8.65 -0.97 -5.74
N ALA A 58 -9.29 0.19 -5.77
CA ALA A 58 -8.62 1.49 -5.76
C ALA A 58 -9.41 2.46 -4.89
N LEU A 59 -8.72 3.16 -4.00
CA LEU A 59 -9.31 4.25 -3.22
C LEU A 59 -9.17 5.56 -3.99
N GLN A 60 -10.27 6.30 -4.09
CA GLN A 60 -10.25 7.63 -4.70
C GLN A 60 -9.78 8.73 -3.73
N ALA A 61 -9.89 8.50 -2.42
CA ALA A 61 -9.51 9.43 -1.35
C ALA A 61 -8.34 8.89 -0.51
N SER A 62 -7.61 9.80 0.15
CA SER A 62 -6.54 9.46 1.09
C SER A 62 -7.17 8.86 2.36
N GLU A 63 -6.83 7.61 2.70
CA GLU A 63 -7.38 6.94 3.89
C GLU A 63 -6.52 7.13 5.15
N GLY A 64 -5.42 7.88 5.07
CA GLY A 64 -4.59 8.11 6.23
C GLY A 64 -3.40 9.01 5.98
N GLY A 65 -3.17 9.92 6.92
CA GLY A 65 -1.93 10.67 7.02
C GLY A 65 -0.90 9.91 7.86
N LEU A 66 0.29 9.70 7.31
CA LEU A 66 1.47 9.31 8.08
C LEU A 66 2.13 10.55 8.67
N SER A 67 2.23 10.57 10.00
CA SER A 67 2.95 11.60 10.73
C SER A 67 4.43 11.68 10.34
N PRO A 68 5.10 12.82 10.54
CA PRO A 68 6.55 12.94 10.40
C PRO A 68 7.31 11.91 11.24
N LYS A 69 8.43 11.39 10.71
CA LYS A 69 9.35 10.48 11.43
C LYS A 69 8.66 9.29 12.13
N SER A 70 7.59 8.78 11.52
CA SER A 70 6.74 7.76 12.12
C SER A 70 6.86 6.42 11.40
N LYS A 71 6.59 5.35 12.14
CA LYS A 71 6.46 4.00 11.61
C LYS A 71 5.14 3.41 12.11
N ILE A 72 4.35 2.88 11.18
CA ILE A 72 3.05 2.28 11.48
C ILE A 72 2.94 0.91 10.80
N GLN A 73 1.95 0.14 11.26
CA GLN A 73 1.47 -1.04 10.55
C GLN A 73 0.02 -0.78 10.16
N GLU A 74 -0.26 -0.85 8.87
CA GLU A 74 -1.59 -0.65 8.29
C GLU A 74 -2.17 -2.01 7.88
N GLY A 75 -3.37 -2.32 8.37
CA GLY A 75 -4.09 -3.55 8.01
C GLY A 75 -5.11 -3.30 6.92
N LEU A 76 -4.82 -3.72 5.69
CA LEU A 76 -5.76 -3.66 4.57
C LEU A 76 -6.71 -4.85 4.63
N ARG A 77 -7.99 -4.61 4.97
CA ARG A 77 -8.99 -5.67 5.16
C ARG A 77 -9.24 -6.50 3.89
N ASN A 78 -9.22 -7.82 4.04
CA ASN A 78 -9.48 -8.78 2.96
C ASN A 78 -10.85 -8.57 2.31
N SER A 79 -11.87 -8.35 3.14
CA SER A 79 -13.25 -8.14 2.70
C SER A 79 -13.45 -6.90 1.83
N TYR A 80 -12.52 -5.95 1.85
CA TYR A 80 -12.60 -4.73 1.05
C TYR A 80 -11.58 -4.70 -0.09
N PHE A 81 -10.29 -4.82 0.23
CA PHE A 81 -9.19 -4.64 -0.71
C PHE A 81 -8.88 -5.89 -1.54
N PHE A 82 -9.14 -7.07 -0.98
CA PHE A 82 -8.75 -8.36 -1.55
C PHE A 82 -9.97 -9.25 -1.86
N LYS A 83 -11.09 -8.63 -2.26
CA LYS A 83 -12.36 -9.32 -2.60
C LYS A 83 -12.22 -10.41 -3.66
N LYS A 84 -11.18 -10.34 -4.50
CA LYS A 84 -10.88 -11.36 -5.51
C LYS A 84 -10.26 -12.64 -4.92
N GLY A 85 -10.15 -12.78 -3.59
CA GLY A 85 -9.81 -14.03 -2.89
C GLY A 85 -8.33 -14.39 -2.93
N ALA A 86 -7.98 -15.67 -2.87
CA ALA A 86 -6.59 -16.14 -2.92
C ALA A 86 -5.89 -15.74 -4.24
N GLY A 87 -4.57 -15.57 -4.17
CA GLY A 87 -3.71 -15.27 -5.33
C GLY A 87 -2.49 -14.41 -5.00
N LYS A 88 -1.79 -13.97 -6.05
CA LYS A 88 -0.65 -13.04 -5.96
C LYS A 88 -1.14 -11.61 -6.02
N TYR A 89 -0.67 -10.78 -5.10
CA TYR A 89 -1.06 -9.40 -4.96
C TYR A 89 0.14 -8.48 -4.83
N ARG A 90 -0.06 -7.22 -5.19
CA ARG A 90 0.82 -6.10 -4.86
C ARG A 90 -0.01 -4.86 -4.60
N VAL A 91 0.52 -3.94 -3.81
CA VAL A 91 -0.15 -2.69 -3.48
C VAL A 91 0.64 -1.53 -4.05
N TYR A 92 -0.05 -0.64 -4.75
CA TYR A 92 0.48 0.60 -5.29
C TYR A 92 0.06 1.74 -4.37
N TYR A 93 1.04 2.55 -4.00
CA TYR A 93 0.87 3.74 -3.18
C TYR A 93 1.29 4.97 -3.98
N GLU A 94 0.48 6.03 -3.93
CA GLU A 94 0.90 7.38 -4.30
C GLU A 94 0.98 8.23 -3.04
N PHE A 95 2.11 8.90 -2.82
CA PHE A 95 2.32 9.74 -1.65
C PHE A 95 2.26 11.21 -1.99
N TYR A 96 1.67 11.97 -1.08
CA TYR A 96 1.53 13.41 -1.18
C TYR A 96 2.01 14.05 0.11
N LYS A 97 2.71 15.18 0.00
CA LYS A 97 3.07 15.97 1.18
C LYS A 97 1.81 16.62 1.73
N ILE A 98 1.56 16.43 3.03
CA ILE A 98 0.50 17.17 3.72
C ILE A 98 0.90 18.65 3.73
N SER A 99 0.04 19.49 3.17
CA SER A 99 0.24 20.93 3.06
C SER A 99 -1.00 21.66 3.59
N PRO A 100 -0.84 22.72 4.40
CA PRO A 100 -1.97 23.57 4.81
C PRO A 100 -2.54 24.39 3.64
N VAL A 101 -1.78 24.52 2.54
CA VAL A 101 -2.25 25.12 1.29
C VAL A 101 -2.85 24.01 0.43
N GLN A 102 -4.06 24.24 -0.10
CA GLN A 102 -4.99 23.32 -0.81
C GLN A 102 -4.40 22.37 -1.87
N PHE A 103 -3.12 22.46 -2.22
CA PHE A 103 -2.46 21.60 -3.20
C PHE A 103 -1.54 20.61 -2.49
N ALA A 104 -1.96 19.35 -2.40
CA ALA A 104 -1.11 18.26 -1.96
C ALA A 104 -0.02 18.00 -3.02
N ILE A 105 1.25 18.22 -2.67
CA ILE A 105 2.38 18.03 -3.60
C ILE A 105 2.65 16.53 -3.72
N LYS A 106 2.52 15.96 -4.93
CA LYS A 106 2.86 14.55 -5.17
C LYS A 106 4.36 14.34 -4.95
N LEU A 107 4.69 13.46 -4.02
CA LEU A 107 6.07 13.08 -3.69
C LEU A 107 6.59 11.96 -4.58
N GLY A 108 5.67 11.10 -5.04
CA GLY A 108 5.98 9.99 -5.93
C GLY A 108 5.02 8.83 -5.72
N ALA A 109 5.32 7.71 -6.35
CA ALA A 109 4.59 6.48 -6.17
C ALA A 109 5.53 5.30 -6.00
N LEU A 110 5.06 4.27 -5.31
CA LEU A 110 5.76 3.00 -5.17
C LEU A 110 4.79 1.85 -5.30
N THR A 111 5.31 0.69 -5.71
CA THR A 111 4.59 -0.58 -5.65
C THR A 111 5.32 -1.48 -4.67
N THR A 112 4.58 -2.11 -3.76
CA THR A 112 5.13 -3.04 -2.80
C THR A 112 5.75 -4.26 -3.49
N SER A 113 6.58 -4.98 -2.75
CA SER A 113 6.92 -6.37 -3.12
C SER A 113 5.65 -7.21 -3.25
N VAL A 114 5.71 -8.24 -4.09
CA VAL A 114 4.61 -9.18 -4.33
C VAL A 114 4.43 -10.06 -3.09
N PHE A 115 3.20 -10.30 -2.69
CA PHE A 115 2.82 -11.24 -1.63
C PHE A 115 1.66 -12.12 -2.09
N ASN A 116 1.40 -13.19 -1.35
CA ASN A 116 0.35 -14.14 -1.63
C ASN A 116 -0.73 -14.11 -0.54
N ILE A 117 -1.98 -14.21 -0.96
CA ILE A 117 -3.09 -14.60 -0.09
C ILE A 117 -3.43 -16.04 -0.43
N LYS A 118 -3.43 -16.93 0.58
CA LYS A 118 -3.67 -18.37 0.43
C LYS A 118 -4.82 -18.83 1.30
#